data_AF-A0A954Z3I1-F1
#
_entry.id   AF-A0A954Z3I1-F1
#
_cell.length_a   1.000
_cell.length_b   1.000
_cell.length_c   1.000
_cell.angle_alpha   90.00
_cell.angle_beta   90.00
_cell.angle_gamma   90.00
#
_symmetry.space_group_name_H-M   'P 1'
#
loop_
_entity.id
_entity.type
_entity.pdbx_description
1 polymer ?
#
loop_
_entity_poly.entity_id
_entity_poly.type
_entity_poly.pdbx_seq_one_letter_code
_entity_poly.pdbx_strand_id
1 'polypeptide(L)'
;MNTPSIPGFTVGLRAGALRVVLLLFVSAIALMGCDDKRRHQTSEEVAFKVIEPAAGADASPEAIATEALAAMRDLQRVRAEGLGKGDNRAKYEEAMGRIFGLADQDRIYDMMKPDPTTNSGSPFSPTDLSKDAAVRKIAESWTSKTAYYIDGVELATIQVLTPSAKGEERRVVTVVAVNADEVKKLAAIRSQSGMGAADVAFENLTPEQQGKIRTAAIAEGFNVPIEARIRMVVAKTKSGWRVQKVDLVSAG
;
A
#
# COMPACT_ATOMS: atom_id res chain seq x y z
N MET A 1 34.70 -77.40 -12.95
CA MET A 1 35.01 -76.01 -12.59
C MET A 1 33.82 -75.17 -13.01
N ASN A 2 33.01 -74.71 -12.05
CA ASN A 2 31.78 -73.96 -12.31
C ASN A 2 31.94 -72.53 -11.79
N THR A 3 31.82 -71.55 -12.67
CA THR A 3 31.70 -70.12 -12.36
C THR A 3 30.23 -69.79 -12.07
N PRO A 4 29.89 -69.17 -10.91
CA PRO A 4 28.56 -68.63 -10.70
C PRO A 4 28.45 -67.23 -11.34
N SER A 5 27.46 -67.08 -12.22
CA SER A 5 27.01 -65.80 -12.77
C SER A 5 26.27 -64.99 -11.71
N ILE A 6 26.67 -63.73 -11.49
CA ILE A 6 26.07 -62.81 -10.52
C ILE A 6 24.84 -62.12 -11.15
N PRO A 7 23.59 -62.39 -10.69
CA PRO A 7 22.38 -61.78 -11.26
C PRO A 7 22.05 -60.40 -10.67
N GLY A 8 22.94 -59.82 -9.85
CA GLY A 8 22.68 -58.59 -9.10
C GLY A 8 22.88 -57.27 -9.85
N PHE A 9 23.55 -57.27 -11.02
CA PHE A 9 23.97 -56.02 -11.67
C PHE A 9 22.88 -55.36 -12.53
N THR A 10 21.93 -56.13 -13.05
CA THR A 10 20.91 -55.62 -13.98
C THR A 10 19.70 -54.98 -13.29
N VAL A 11 19.42 -55.35 -12.03
CA VAL A 11 18.29 -54.78 -11.26
C VAL A 11 18.62 -53.38 -10.73
N GLY A 12 19.87 -53.14 -10.31
CA GLY A 12 20.32 -51.83 -9.85
C GLY A 12 20.33 -50.76 -10.95
N LEU A 13 20.71 -51.14 -12.18
CA LEU A 13 20.75 -50.22 -13.32
C LEU A 13 19.35 -49.72 -13.73
N ARG A 14 18.33 -50.58 -13.66
CA ARG A 14 16.94 -50.24 -14.00
C ARG A 14 16.29 -49.32 -12.97
N ALA A 15 16.59 -49.51 -11.68
CA ALA A 15 16.12 -48.64 -10.61
C ALA A 15 16.79 -47.25 -10.64
N GLY A 16 18.07 -47.18 -11.01
CA GLY A 16 18.79 -45.93 -11.20
C GLY A 16 18.26 -45.12 -12.39
N ALA A 17 18.05 -45.76 -13.54
CA ALA A 17 17.51 -45.11 -14.73
C ALA A 17 16.10 -44.52 -14.50
N LEU A 18 15.23 -45.25 -13.79
CA LEU A 18 13.89 -44.78 -13.47
C LEU A 18 13.90 -43.53 -12.57
N ARG A 19 14.83 -43.46 -11.60
CA ARG A 19 14.98 -42.29 -10.72
C ARG A 19 15.49 -41.07 -11.46
N VAL A 20 16.41 -41.24 -12.41
CA VAL A 20 16.93 -40.14 -13.24
C VAL A 20 15.84 -39.60 -14.18
N VAL A 21 15.06 -40.48 -14.81
CA VAL A 21 13.93 -40.07 -15.66
C VAL A 21 12.86 -39.34 -14.85
N LEU A 22 12.54 -39.81 -13.65
CA LEU A 22 11.58 -39.14 -12.77
C LEU A 22 12.08 -37.75 -12.34
N LEU A 23 13.37 -37.62 -11.99
CA LEU A 23 13.99 -36.33 -11.65
C LEU A 23 13.97 -35.37 -12.84
N LEU A 24 14.29 -35.83 -14.04
CA LEU A 24 14.22 -35.01 -15.25
C LEU A 24 12.79 -34.59 -15.58
N PHE A 25 11.81 -35.47 -15.39
CA PHE A 25 10.40 -35.17 -15.63
C PHE A 25 9.84 -34.17 -14.61
N VAL A 26 10.16 -34.33 -13.32
CA VAL A 26 9.79 -33.37 -12.27
C VAL A 26 10.51 -32.03 -12.48
N SER A 27 11.77 -32.04 -12.89
CA SER A 27 12.51 -30.81 -13.22
C SER A 27 11.93 -30.11 -14.45
N ALA A 28 11.52 -30.86 -15.47
CA ALA A 28 10.83 -30.32 -16.64
C ALA A 28 9.46 -29.74 -16.28
N ILE A 29 8.69 -30.38 -15.39
CA ILE A 29 7.42 -29.84 -14.88
C ILE A 29 7.64 -28.61 -14.00
N ALA A 30 8.71 -28.57 -13.20
CA ALA A 30 9.06 -27.41 -12.37
C ALA A 30 9.53 -26.22 -13.24
N LEU A 31 10.24 -26.48 -14.34
CA LEU A 31 10.65 -25.46 -15.32
C LEU A 31 9.49 -25.07 -16.26
N MET A 32 8.53 -25.97 -16.49
CA MET A 32 7.23 -25.66 -17.12
C MET A 32 6.21 -25.11 -16.11
N GLY A 33 6.62 -24.90 -14.86
CA GLY A 33 5.86 -24.28 -13.80
C GLY A 33 5.53 -22.85 -14.18
N CYS A 34 4.40 -22.68 -14.85
CA CYS A 34 3.66 -21.46 -15.04
C CYS A 34 4.53 -20.22 -15.20
N ASP A 35 5.27 -20.16 -16.31
CA ASP A 35 5.60 -18.87 -16.91
C ASP A 35 4.24 -18.23 -17.25
N ASP A 36 3.71 -17.45 -16.29
CA ASP A 36 2.42 -16.78 -16.36
C ASP A 36 2.51 -15.73 -17.46
N LYS A 37 2.40 -16.18 -18.71
CA LYS A 37 2.43 -15.34 -19.92
C LYS A 37 1.34 -14.26 -19.91
N ARG A 38 0.38 -14.29 -18.98
CA ARG A 38 -0.56 -13.17 -18.76
C ARG A 38 0.14 -11.94 -18.19
N ARG A 39 1.28 -12.09 -17.52
CA ARG A 39 2.07 -10.96 -16.98
C ARG A 39 2.94 -10.26 -18.02
N HIS A 40 3.11 -10.85 -19.20
CA HIS A 40 3.90 -10.29 -20.30
C HIS A 40 3.05 -9.68 -21.42
N GLN A 41 1.71 -9.74 -21.32
CA GLN A 41 0.89 -8.83 -22.11
C GLN A 41 1.11 -7.45 -21.52
N THR A 42 1.60 -6.54 -22.37
CA THR A 42 1.58 -5.10 -22.12
C THR A 42 0.17 -4.77 -21.65
N SER A 43 0.01 -4.57 -20.34
CA SER A 43 -1.28 -4.22 -19.76
C SER A 43 -1.76 -3.02 -20.54
N GLU A 44 -2.86 -3.17 -21.27
CA GLU A 44 -3.47 -2.09 -22.07
C GLU A 44 -3.47 -0.84 -21.20
N GLU A 45 -2.75 0.19 -21.62
CA GLU A 45 -2.61 1.41 -20.83
C GLU A 45 -4.00 2.03 -20.71
N VAL A 46 -4.66 1.78 -19.58
CA VAL A 46 -5.92 2.44 -19.25
C VAL A 46 -5.58 3.91 -19.02
N ALA A 47 -5.84 4.72 -20.04
CA ALA A 47 -5.75 6.17 -19.96
C ALA A 47 -6.90 6.66 -19.07
N PHE A 48 -6.58 7.09 -17.85
CA PHE A 48 -7.56 7.71 -16.97
C PHE A 48 -7.81 9.14 -17.45
N LYS A 49 -9.09 9.52 -17.53
CA LYS A 49 -9.43 10.94 -17.71
C LYS A 49 -9.02 11.67 -16.44
N VAL A 50 -8.05 12.57 -16.55
CA VAL A 50 -7.72 13.49 -15.46
C VAL A 50 -8.96 14.33 -15.16
N ILE A 51 -9.42 14.27 -13.92
CA ILE A 51 -10.54 15.10 -13.45
C ILE A 51 -9.91 16.27 -12.72
N GLU A 52 -10.31 17.48 -13.08
CA GLU A 52 -9.87 18.67 -12.35
C GLU A 52 -10.31 18.55 -10.89
N PRO A 53 -9.40 18.77 -9.93
CA PRO A 53 -9.76 18.80 -8.52
C PRO A 53 -10.90 19.79 -8.27
N ALA A 54 -11.81 19.42 -7.37
CA ALA A 54 -12.84 20.35 -6.89
C ALA A 54 -12.20 21.53 -6.14
N ALA A 55 -11.08 21.29 -5.47
CA ALA A 55 -10.20 22.30 -4.92
C ALA A 55 -9.53 23.08 -6.06
N GLY A 56 -9.96 24.34 -6.25
CA GLY A 56 -9.37 25.24 -7.22
C GLY A 56 -7.87 25.51 -6.98
N ALA A 57 -7.21 26.18 -7.93
CA ALA A 57 -5.77 26.45 -7.87
C ALA A 57 -5.33 27.23 -6.60
N ASP A 58 -6.23 28.01 -6.02
CA ASP A 58 -6.01 28.81 -4.81
C ASP A 58 -6.36 28.07 -3.50
N ALA A 59 -6.77 26.80 -3.58
CA ALA A 59 -7.12 26.00 -2.42
C ALA A 59 -5.94 25.85 -1.47
N SER A 60 -6.23 25.77 -0.17
CA SER A 60 -5.20 25.59 0.84
C SER A 60 -4.63 24.15 0.82
N PRO A 61 -3.42 23.93 1.35
CA PRO A 61 -2.84 22.60 1.57
C PRO A 61 -3.80 21.61 2.25
N GLU A 62 -4.57 22.08 3.23
CA GLU A 62 -5.58 21.33 3.99
C GLU A 62 -6.73 20.86 3.10
N ALA A 63 -7.21 21.74 2.20
CA ALA A 63 -8.30 21.43 1.29
C ALA A 63 -7.87 20.36 0.27
N ILE A 64 -6.66 20.50 -0.30
CA ILE A 64 -6.08 19.49 -1.20
C ILE A 64 -5.89 18.15 -0.50
N ALA A 65 -5.39 18.17 0.74
CA ALA A 65 -5.25 16.99 1.58
C ALA A 65 -6.61 16.31 1.83
N THR A 66 -7.63 17.08 2.19
CA THR A 66 -8.99 16.59 2.47
C THR A 66 -9.59 15.93 1.22
N GLU A 67 -9.45 16.56 0.06
CA GLU A 67 -9.95 16.00 -1.19
C GLU A 67 -9.21 14.74 -1.60
N ALA A 68 -7.88 14.70 -1.43
CA ALA A 68 -7.08 13.51 -1.70
C ALA A 68 -7.49 12.33 -0.82
N LEU A 69 -7.72 12.56 0.47
CA LEU A 69 -8.20 11.54 1.41
C LEU A 69 -9.59 11.04 1.03
N ALA A 70 -10.50 11.93 0.64
CA ALA A 70 -11.83 11.56 0.16
C ALA A 70 -11.76 10.70 -1.12
N ALA A 71 -10.94 11.09 -2.09
CA ALA A 71 -10.76 10.33 -3.33
C ALA A 71 -10.14 8.95 -3.08
N MET A 72 -9.15 8.84 -2.17
CA MET A 72 -8.57 7.56 -1.76
C MET A 72 -9.60 6.66 -1.05
N ARG A 73 -10.46 7.24 -0.21
CA ARG A 73 -11.56 6.52 0.46
C ARG A 73 -12.54 5.96 -0.56
N ASP A 74 -13.00 6.79 -1.50
CA ASP A 74 -13.91 6.35 -2.56
C ASP A 74 -13.30 5.23 -3.40
N LEU A 75 -12.02 5.35 -3.78
CA LEU A 75 -11.31 4.33 -4.53
C LEU A 75 -11.26 2.98 -3.78
N GLN A 76 -11.00 3.02 -2.46
CA GLN A 76 -11.00 1.80 -1.64
C GLN A 76 -12.37 1.16 -1.52
N ARG A 77 -13.42 1.96 -1.24
CA ARG A 77 -14.79 1.46 -1.13
C ARG A 77 -15.21 0.76 -2.43
N VAL A 78 -14.98 1.39 -3.57
CA VAL A 78 -15.32 0.83 -4.88
C VAL A 78 -14.54 -0.45 -5.17
N ARG A 79 -13.25 -0.52 -4.79
CA ARG A 79 -12.46 -1.75 -4.90
C ARG A 79 -13.01 -2.87 -4.03
N ALA A 80 -13.39 -2.59 -2.78
CA ALA A 80 -13.94 -3.57 -1.85
C ALA A 80 -15.29 -4.15 -2.33
N GLU A 81 -16.12 -3.35 -3.01
CA GLU A 81 -17.39 -3.80 -3.59
C GLU A 81 -17.21 -4.71 -4.82
N GLY A 82 -16.04 -4.62 -5.47
CA GLY A 82 -15.65 -5.37 -6.66
C GLY A 82 -15.91 -4.61 -7.95
N LEU A 83 -14.90 -4.58 -8.84
CA LEU A 83 -14.92 -3.79 -10.08
C LEU A 83 -15.80 -4.37 -11.20
N GLY A 84 -16.18 -5.66 -11.11
CA GLY A 84 -17.01 -6.33 -12.10
C GLY A 84 -18.52 -6.10 -11.93
N LYS A 85 -18.95 -5.27 -10.98
CA LYS A 85 -20.36 -5.03 -10.65
C LYS A 85 -20.81 -3.64 -11.09
N GLY A 86 -21.88 -3.58 -11.90
CA GLY A 86 -22.54 -2.32 -12.28
C GLY A 86 -21.56 -1.24 -12.73
N ASP A 87 -21.74 -0.03 -12.21
CA ASP A 87 -20.93 1.16 -12.55
C ASP A 87 -19.64 1.28 -11.71
N ASN A 88 -19.23 0.24 -10.96
CA ASN A 88 -18.07 0.33 -10.07
C ASN A 88 -16.77 0.57 -10.82
N ARG A 89 -16.63 0.07 -12.05
CA ARG A 89 -15.49 0.41 -12.89
C ARG A 89 -15.42 1.92 -13.20
N ALA A 90 -16.54 2.53 -13.57
CA ALA A 90 -16.59 3.96 -13.85
C ALA A 90 -16.28 4.79 -12.60
N LYS A 91 -16.84 4.41 -11.43
CA LYS A 91 -16.53 5.06 -10.14
C LYS A 91 -15.07 4.91 -9.74
N TYR A 92 -14.45 3.77 -10.05
CA TYR A 92 -13.02 3.55 -9.82
C TYR A 92 -12.19 4.48 -10.70
N GLU A 93 -12.50 4.53 -12.00
CA GLU A 93 -11.82 5.41 -12.96
C GLU A 93 -12.00 6.89 -12.58
N GLU A 94 -13.16 7.29 -12.07
CA GLU A 94 -13.45 8.63 -11.55
C GLU A 94 -12.64 8.96 -10.29
N ALA A 95 -12.64 8.07 -9.28
CA ALA A 95 -11.85 8.26 -8.07
C ALA A 95 -10.35 8.33 -8.39
N MET A 96 -9.87 7.48 -9.31
CA MET A 96 -8.49 7.52 -9.78
C MET A 96 -8.20 8.83 -10.52
N GLY A 97 -9.09 9.28 -11.40
CA GLY A 97 -8.99 10.55 -12.13
C GLY A 97 -8.86 11.76 -11.21
N ARG A 98 -9.59 11.77 -10.08
CA ARG A 98 -9.47 12.79 -9.03
C ARG A 98 -8.10 12.76 -8.34
N ILE A 99 -7.61 11.57 -7.97
CA ILE A 99 -6.26 11.43 -7.38
C ILE A 99 -5.19 11.90 -8.39
N PHE A 100 -5.36 11.58 -9.67
CA PHE A 100 -4.48 12.04 -10.75
C PHE A 100 -4.45 13.56 -10.90
N GLY A 101 -5.61 14.22 -10.80
CA GLY A 101 -5.71 15.68 -10.85
C GLY A 101 -5.04 16.37 -9.66
N LEU A 102 -5.08 15.74 -8.49
CA LEU A 102 -4.47 16.22 -7.25
C LEU A 102 -2.97 15.94 -7.17
N ALA A 103 -2.46 14.97 -7.92
CA ALA A 103 -1.07 14.53 -7.86
C ALA A 103 -0.11 15.50 -8.58
N ASP A 104 1.08 15.69 -8.02
CA ASP A 104 2.20 16.34 -8.71
C ASP A 104 2.84 15.33 -9.67
N GLN A 105 2.23 15.22 -10.83
CA GLN A 105 2.53 14.16 -11.78
C GLN A 105 3.97 14.23 -12.31
N ASP A 106 4.52 15.43 -12.50
CA ASP A 106 5.91 15.62 -12.96
C ASP A 106 6.89 15.15 -11.89
N ARG A 107 6.70 15.59 -10.64
CA ARG A 107 7.58 15.18 -9.54
C ARG A 107 7.52 13.68 -9.30
N ILE A 108 6.33 13.09 -9.35
CA ILE A 108 6.15 11.64 -9.20
C ILE A 108 6.89 10.89 -10.30
N TYR A 109 6.74 11.33 -11.54
CA TYR A 109 7.41 10.70 -12.67
C TYR A 109 8.93 10.75 -12.52
N ASP A 110 9.48 11.91 -12.15
CA ASP A 110 10.91 12.08 -11.95
C ASP A 110 11.45 11.27 -10.77
N MET A 111 10.66 11.09 -9.70
CA MET A 111 11.04 10.21 -8.57
C MET A 111 11.05 8.72 -8.93
N MET A 112 10.32 8.31 -9.97
CA MET A 112 10.25 6.92 -10.40
C MET A 112 11.25 6.56 -11.48
N LYS A 113 11.79 7.53 -12.20
CA LYS A 113 12.87 7.30 -13.16
C LYS A 113 14.13 6.83 -12.41
N PRO A 114 14.81 5.79 -12.90
CA PRO A 114 16.16 5.50 -12.44
C PRO A 114 17.05 6.71 -12.78
N ASP A 115 17.67 7.32 -11.77
CA ASP A 115 18.69 8.34 -11.99
C ASP A 115 20.06 7.64 -12.08
N PRO A 116 20.68 7.57 -13.27
CA PRO A 116 21.95 6.88 -13.46
C PRO A 116 23.13 7.57 -12.77
N THR A 117 22.95 8.78 -12.24
CA THR A 117 24.01 9.55 -11.57
C THR A 117 23.99 9.46 -10.06
N THR A 118 22.81 9.22 -9.46
CA THR A 118 22.65 9.22 -8.00
C THR A 118 22.40 7.82 -7.41
N ASN A 119 22.30 6.77 -8.24
CA ASN A 119 21.75 5.46 -7.84
C ASN A 119 20.41 5.59 -7.09
N SER A 120 19.70 6.71 -7.29
CA SER A 120 18.41 6.97 -6.67
C SER A 120 17.30 6.77 -7.72
N GLY A 121 16.12 6.37 -7.26
CA GLY A 121 15.09 5.77 -8.10
C GLY A 121 14.91 4.28 -7.80
N SER A 122 13.77 3.71 -8.18
CA SER A 122 13.54 2.28 -7.97
C SER A 122 14.40 1.48 -8.96
N PRO A 123 15.32 0.62 -8.52
CA PRO A 123 16.11 -0.23 -9.43
C PRO A 123 15.23 -1.24 -10.19
N PHE A 124 13.94 -1.32 -9.85
CA PHE A 124 12.93 -2.16 -10.48
C PHE A 124 11.93 -1.36 -11.34
N SER A 125 12.14 -0.05 -11.53
CA SER A 125 11.29 0.74 -12.43
C SER A 125 11.60 0.35 -13.88
N PRO A 126 10.58 0.03 -14.70
CA PRO A 126 10.78 -0.19 -16.14
C PRO A 126 11.43 1.02 -16.79
N THR A 127 12.35 0.78 -17.73
CA THR A 127 13.03 1.84 -18.51
C THR A 127 12.05 2.65 -19.37
N ASP A 128 10.94 2.04 -19.79
CA ASP A 128 9.90 2.65 -20.62
C ASP A 128 8.64 3.03 -19.81
N LEU A 129 8.81 3.48 -18.57
CA LEU A 129 7.67 3.91 -17.76
C LEU A 129 7.10 5.24 -18.31
N SER A 130 5.84 5.22 -18.75
CA SER A 130 5.10 6.44 -19.09
C SER A 130 4.76 7.24 -17.83
N LYS A 131 4.56 8.56 -17.97
CA LYS A 131 4.18 9.45 -16.85
C LYS A 131 2.88 8.97 -16.20
N ASP A 132 1.87 8.64 -17.00
CA ASP A 132 0.58 8.17 -16.50
C ASP A 132 0.70 6.83 -15.76
N ALA A 133 1.53 5.91 -16.27
CA ALA A 133 1.79 4.64 -15.58
C ALA A 133 2.54 4.85 -14.24
N ALA A 134 3.45 5.82 -14.16
CA ALA A 134 4.13 6.19 -12.92
C ALA A 134 3.14 6.74 -11.89
N VAL A 135 2.33 7.71 -12.29
CA VAL A 135 1.31 8.33 -11.42
C VAL A 135 0.30 7.29 -10.98
N ARG A 136 -0.15 6.40 -11.87
CA ARG A 136 -1.05 5.29 -11.53
C ARG A 136 -0.49 4.42 -10.42
N LYS A 137 0.74 3.93 -10.59
CA LYS A 137 1.39 3.04 -9.62
C LYS A 137 1.50 3.70 -8.25
N ILE A 138 1.83 4.98 -8.23
CA ILE A 138 1.97 5.75 -6.99
C ILE A 138 0.61 6.04 -6.35
N ALA A 139 -0.41 6.42 -7.12
CA ALA A 139 -1.77 6.61 -6.62
C ALA A 139 -2.37 5.31 -6.03
N GLU A 140 -2.20 4.18 -6.73
CA GLU A 140 -2.60 2.86 -6.23
C GLU A 140 -1.79 2.49 -4.98
N SER A 141 -0.50 2.83 -4.92
CA SER A 141 0.34 2.61 -3.73
C SER A 141 -0.13 3.44 -2.54
N TRP A 142 -0.40 4.74 -2.70
CA TRP A 142 -0.93 5.60 -1.64
C TRP A 142 -2.22 5.06 -1.07
N THR A 143 -3.13 4.69 -1.98
CA THR A 143 -4.44 4.17 -1.60
C THR A 143 -4.28 2.83 -0.87
N SER A 144 -3.40 1.95 -1.34
CA SER A 144 -3.13 0.66 -0.69
C SER A 144 -2.49 0.82 0.70
N LYS A 145 -1.56 1.77 0.86
CA LYS A 145 -0.89 2.04 2.15
C LYS A 145 -1.86 2.55 3.22
N THR A 146 -2.85 3.32 2.80
CA THR A 146 -3.82 3.98 3.69
C THR A 146 -5.10 3.17 3.88
N ALA A 147 -5.32 2.12 3.08
CA ALA A 147 -6.56 1.35 3.01
C ALA A 147 -7.13 0.95 4.38
N TYR A 148 -6.26 0.50 5.28
CA TYR A 148 -6.65 0.03 6.62
C TYR A 148 -7.25 1.13 7.50
N TYR A 149 -6.83 2.38 7.30
CA TYR A 149 -7.17 3.52 8.16
C TYR A 149 -8.07 4.57 7.47
N ILE A 150 -8.25 4.48 6.15
CA ILE A 150 -8.83 5.58 5.35
C ILE A 150 -10.27 5.94 5.74
N ASP A 151 -11.05 4.96 6.21
CA ASP A 151 -12.42 5.15 6.69
C ASP A 151 -12.48 5.81 8.08
N GLY A 152 -11.38 5.72 8.84
CA GLY A 152 -11.27 6.25 10.19
C GLY A 152 -10.43 7.52 10.31
N VAL A 153 -10.28 8.27 9.23
CA VAL A 153 -9.56 9.55 9.21
C VAL A 153 -10.34 10.63 9.95
N GLU A 154 -9.70 11.29 10.90
CA GLU A 154 -10.28 12.37 11.70
C GLU A 154 -9.88 13.73 11.14
N LEU A 155 -10.66 14.28 10.19
CA LEU A 155 -10.30 15.52 9.48
C LEU A 155 -10.10 16.73 10.41
N ALA A 156 -10.71 16.75 11.59
CA ALA A 156 -10.51 17.79 12.60
C ALA A 156 -9.07 17.83 13.16
N THR A 157 -8.30 16.75 13.00
CA THR A 157 -6.91 16.63 13.46
C THR A 157 -5.89 17.04 12.41
N ILE A 158 -6.33 17.56 11.25
CA ILE A 158 -5.43 18.03 10.20
C ILE A 158 -4.49 19.10 10.77
N GLN A 159 -3.19 18.84 10.65
CA GLN A 159 -2.13 19.77 11.00
C GLN A 159 -1.27 20.01 9.77
N VAL A 160 -0.90 21.28 9.55
CA VAL A 160 -0.04 21.68 8.43
C VAL A 160 1.27 22.24 8.94
N LEU A 161 2.33 21.49 8.71
CA LEU A 161 3.68 21.84 9.06
C LEU A 161 4.38 22.47 7.84
N THR A 162 4.97 23.64 8.05
CA THR A 162 5.87 24.25 7.08
C THR A 162 7.28 23.75 7.36
N PRO A 163 7.94 23.03 6.43
CA PRO A 163 9.34 22.63 6.60
C PRO A 163 10.21 23.84 6.89
N SER A 164 11.20 23.68 7.77
CA SER A 164 12.03 24.75 8.36
C SER A 164 12.84 25.56 7.34
N ALA A 165 12.92 25.11 6.08
CA ALA A 165 13.56 25.84 5.01
C ALA A 165 12.65 26.99 4.54
N LYS A 166 12.99 28.22 4.96
CA LYS A 166 12.35 29.45 4.46
C LYS A 166 12.35 29.44 2.93
N GLY A 167 11.16 29.51 2.33
CA GLY A 167 10.99 29.65 0.88
C GLY A 167 10.57 28.38 0.14
N GLU A 168 10.51 27.21 0.79
CA GLU A 168 9.89 26.05 0.14
C GLU A 168 8.37 26.23 0.09
N GLU A 169 7.80 26.26 -1.13
CA GLU A 169 6.37 26.11 -1.37
C GLU A 169 5.92 24.66 -1.15
N ARG A 170 6.33 24.08 -0.03
CA ARG A 170 6.08 22.70 0.37
C ARG A 170 5.46 22.68 1.74
N ARG A 171 4.47 21.84 1.97
CA ARG A 171 3.82 21.64 3.26
C ARG A 171 3.71 20.16 3.55
N VAL A 172 3.81 19.82 4.82
CA VAL A 172 3.55 18.48 5.33
C VAL A 172 2.22 18.55 6.06
N VAL A 173 1.21 17.90 5.51
CA VAL A 173 -0.09 17.75 6.14
C VAL A 173 -0.09 16.42 6.87
N THR A 174 -0.47 16.41 8.14
CA THR A 174 -0.65 15.19 8.93
C THR A 174 -2.08 15.12 9.44
N VAL A 175 -2.70 13.96 9.33
CA VAL A 175 -4.03 13.69 9.86
C VAL A 175 -4.01 12.39 10.65
N VAL A 176 -4.68 12.37 11.79
CA VAL A 176 -4.88 11.18 12.60
C VAL A 176 -5.89 10.27 11.91
N ALA A 177 -5.63 8.97 11.96
CA ALA A 177 -6.54 7.95 11.46
C ALA A 177 -6.53 6.72 12.36
N VAL A 178 -7.72 6.21 12.68
CA VAL A 178 -7.91 5.08 13.59
C VAL A 178 -8.93 4.11 13.00
N ASN A 179 -8.62 2.81 12.93
CA ASN A 179 -9.59 1.85 12.42
C ASN A 179 -10.79 1.72 13.39
N ALA A 180 -12.01 1.99 12.89
CA ALA A 180 -13.21 2.00 13.72
C ALA A 180 -13.55 0.64 14.35
N ASP A 181 -13.15 -0.47 13.73
CA ASP A 181 -13.32 -1.82 14.30
C ASP A 181 -12.34 -2.04 15.47
N GLU A 182 -11.09 -1.60 15.33
CA GLU A 182 -10.10 -1.65 16.42
C GLU A 182 -10.51 -0.77 17.61
N VAL A 183 -11.13 0.39 17.38
CA VAL A 183 -11.68 1.22 18.47
C VAL A 183 -12.69 0.43 19.30
N LYS A 184 -13.61 -0.29 18.64
CA LYS A 184 -14.63 -1.10 19.33
C LYS A 184 -14.00 -2.26 20.09
N LYS A 185 -13.05 -2.97 19.46
CA LYS A 185 -12.33 -4.08 20.09
C LYS A 185 -11.50 -3.62 21.28
N LEU A 186 -10.79 -2.51 21.16
CA LEU A 186 -9.99 -1.93 22.24
C LEU A 186 -10.88 -1.49 23.42
N ALA A 187 -12.04 -0.88 23.14
CA ALA A 187 -13.02 -0.54 24.18
C ALA A 187 -13.52 -1.78 24.93
N ALA A 188 -13.80 -2.88 24.21
CA ALA A 188 -14.21 -4.15 24.82
C ALA A 188 -13.11 -4.74 25.71
N ILE A 189 -11.86 -4.78 25.23
CA ILE A 189 -10.69 -5.25 26.02
C ILE A 189 -10.53 -4.43 27.31
N ARG A 190 -10.64 -3.10 27.21
CA ARG A 190 -10.52 -2.19 28.36
C ARG A 190 -11.63 -2.46 29.38
N SER A 191 -12.87 -2.61 28.92
CA SER A 191 -14.02 -2.92 29.77
C SER A 191 -13.87 -4.27 30.49
N GLN A 192 -13.41 -5.31 29.79
CA GLN A 192 -13.22 -6.66 30.37
C GLN A 192 -12.08 -6.71 31.38
N SER A 193 -11.04 -5.88 31.18
CA SER A 193 -9.87 -5.83 32.05
C SER A 193 -10.09 -5.04 33.35
N GLY A 194 -11.31 -4.55 33.60
CA GLY A 194 -11.61 -3.72 34.77
C GLY A 194 -10.88 -2.38 34.77
N MET A 195 -10.32 -1.97 33.63
CA MET A 195 -9.63 -0.70 33.48
C MET A 195 -10.68 0.38 33.19
N GLY A 196 -11.21 0.97 34.27
CA GLY A 196 -12.19 2.05 34.21
C GLY A 196 -11.69 3.27 33.42
N ALA A 197 -12.65 3.91 32.76
CA ALA A 197 -12.55 5.02 31.80
C ALA A 197 -11.74 4.71 30.52
N ALA A 198 -12.43 4.75 29.38
CA ALA A 198 -11.84 4.73 28.04
C ALA A 198 -10.92 5.94 27.75
N ASP A 199 -10.83 6.88 28.69
CA ASP A 199 -10.26 8.22 28.49
C ASP A 199 -8.76 8.30 28.81
N VAL A 200 -8.15 7.25 29.37
CA VAL A 200 -6.70 7.22 29.58
C VAL A 200 -6.01 6.75 28.31
N ALA A 201 -5.15 7.60 27.76
CA ALA A 201 -4.31 7.26 26.61
C ALA A 201 -3.41 6.05 26.95
N PHE A 202 -3.17 5.18 25.96
CA PHE A 202 -2.49 3.89 26.18
C PHE A 202 -1.11 4.07 26.83
N GLU A 203 -0.37 5.08 26.40
CA GLU A 203 0.95 5.50 26.88
C GLU A 203 0.95 5.94 28.36
N ASN A 204 -0.20 6.39 28.89
CA ASN A 204 -0.34 6.85 30.27
C ASN A 204 -0.74 5.72 31.24
N LEU A 205 -0.97 4.51 30.73
CA LEU A 205 -1.26 3.33 31.56
C LEU A 205 0.03 2.79 32.20
N THR A 206 -0.10 2.08 33.32
CA THR A 206 1.05 1.40 33.92
C THR A 206 1.59 0.31 32.98
N PRO A 207 2.89 -0.04 33.05
CA PRO A 207 3.46 -1.10 32.19
C PRO A 207 2.71 -2.44 32.28
N GLU A 208 2.19 -2.79 33.46
CA GLU A 208 1.38 -4.00 33.66
C GLU A 208 0.04 -3.91 32.90
N GLN A 209 -0.63 -2.76 32.96
CA GLN A 209 -1.88 -2.51 32.23
C GLN A 209 -1.65 -2.50 30.72
N GLN A 210 -0.58 -1.83 30.26
CA GLN A 210 -0.16 -1.84 28.86
C GLN A 210 0.10 -3.28 28.38
N GLY A 211 0.77 -4.10 29.19
CA GLY A 211 1.04 -5.51 28.89
C GLY A 211 -0.23 -6.35 28.75
N LYS A 212 -1.20 -6.16 29.67
CA LYS A 212 -2.51 -6.85 29.62
C LYS A 212 -3.30 -6.46 28.37
N ILE A 213 -3.43 -5.17 28.08
CA ILE A 213 -4.13 -4.68 26.89
C ILE A 213 -3.43 -5.16 25.61
N ARG A 214 -2.10 -5.07 25.54
CA ARG A 214 -1.35 -5.50 24.35
C ARG A 214 -1.53 -6.99 24.09
N THR A 215 -1.47 -7.82 25.14
CA THR A 215 -1.68 -9.27 25.02
C THR A 215 -3.08 -9.58 24.50
N ALA A 216 -4.11 -8.92 25.03
CA ALA A 216 -5.48 -9.08 24.57
C ALA A 216 -5.70 -8.56 23.14
N ALA A 217 -5.10 -7.42 22.78
CA ALA A 217 -5.20 -6.85 21.42
C ALA A 217 -4.58 -7.77 20.37
N ILE A 218 -3.41 -8.37 20.67
CA ILE A 218 -2.75 -9.34 19.79
C ILE A 218 -3.66 -10.56 19.56
N ALA A 219 -4.35 -11.04 20.59
CA ALA A 219 -5.30 -12.15 20.47
C ALA A 219 -6.49 -11.80 19.55
N GLU A 220 -6.92 -10.54 19.53
CA GLU A 220 -7.96 -10.00 18.65
C GLU A 220 -7.44 -9.59 17.26
N GLY A 221 -6.14 -9.79 16.98
CA GLY A 221 -5.54 -9.58 15.68
C GLY A 221 -5.09 -8.14 15.39
N PHE A 222 -4.89 -7.30 16.41
CA PHE A 222 -4.40 -5.93 16.23
C PHE A 222 -3.34 -5.53 17.26
N ASN A 223 -2.69 -4.38 17.08
CA ASN A 223 -1.66 -3.87 17.98
C ASN A 223 -2.00 -2.48 18.52
N VAL A 224 -1.45 -2.15 19.69
CA VAL A 224 -1.64 -0.86 20.38
C VAL A 224 -0.31 -0.08 20.44
N PRO A 225 -0.32 1.25 20.22
CA PRO A 225 -1.49 2.11 19.99
C PRO A 225 -2.12 1.89 18.60
N ILE A 226 -3.45 2.05 18.52
CA ILE A 226 -4.25 1.88 17.29
C ILE A 226 -4.26 3.13 16.40
N GLU A 227 -3.66 4.23 16.88
CA GLU A 227 -3.54 5.48 16.15
C GLU A 227 -2.41 5.40 15.11
N ALA A 228 -2.73 5.74 13.87
CA ALA A 228 -1.74 6.04 12.85
C ALA A 228 -1.93 7.48 12.36
N ARG A 229 -0.89 8.04 11.75
CA ARG A 229 -0.97 9.33 11.08
C ARG A 229 -0.73 9.15 9.59
N ILE A 230 -1.64 9.67 8.78
CA ILE A 230 -1.43 9.79 7.34
C ILE A 230 -0.68 11.10 7.11
N ARG A 231 0.54 10.99 6.61
CA ARG A 231 1.40 12.12 6.27
C ARG A 231 1.36 12.35 4.77
N MET A 232 0.93 13.53 4.36
CA MET A 232 0.93 13.98 2.97
C MET A 232 1.94 15.10 2.78
N VAL A 233 2.76 14.97 1.76
CA VAL A 233 3.58 16.07 1.27
C VAL A 233 2.83 16.73 0.14
N VAL A 234 2.54 18.01 0.28
CA VAL A 234 1.95 18.83 -0.78
C VAL A 234 2.92 19.94 -1.15
N ALA A 235 2.97 20.28 -2.45
CA ALA A 235 3.81 21.36 -2.95
C ALA A 235 3.02 22.25 -3.89
N LYS A 236 3.35 23.54 -3.92
CA LYS A 236 2.75 24.48 -4.85
C LYS A 236 3.42 24.31 -6.22
N THR A 237 2.58 24.20 -7.23
CA THR A 237 2.95 24.10 -8.64
C THR A 237 2.30 25.25 -9.40
N LYS A 238 2.55 25.35 -10.71
CA LYS A 238 1.91 26.35 -11.57
C LYS A 238 0.37 26.24 -11.59
N SER A 239 -0.18 25.06 -11.33
CA SER A 239 -1.62 24.77 -11.32
C SER A 239 -2.23 24.74 -9.92
N GLY A 240 -1.46 25.18 -8.90
CA GLY A 240 -1.86 25.19 -7.49
C GLY A 240 -1.14 24.12 -6.67
N TRP A 241 -1.64 23.87 -5.46
CA TRP A 241 -1.10 22.86 -4.56
C TRP A 241 -1.39 21.44 -5.06
N ARG A 242 -0.38 20.57 -5.03
CA ARG A 242 -0.44 19.18 -5.51
C ARG A 242 0.23 18.21 -4.55
N VAL A 243 -0.30 17.00 -4.46
CA VAL A 243 0.20 15.92 -3.60
C VAL A 243 1.41 15.26 -4.25
N GLN A 244 2.54 15.24 -3.56
CA GLN A 244 3.77 14.60 -4.01
C GLN A 244 3.99 13.23 -3.37
N LYS A 245 3.48 13.04 -2.14
CA LYS A 245 3.73 11.81 -1.37
C LYS A 245 2.64 11.60 -0.33
N VAL A 246 2.25 10.34 -0.14
CA VAL A 246 1.42 9.88 0.98
C VAL A 246 2.14 8.73 1.67
N ASP A 247 2.32 8.86 2.98
CA ASP A 247 2.91 7.85 3.84
C ASP A 247 2.03 7.61 5.07
N LEU A 248 2.15 6.42 5.65
CA LEU A 248 1.63 6.11 6.97
C LEU A 248 2.79 6.20 7.96
N VAL A 249 2.62 6.94 9.05
CA VAL A 249 3.59 7.04 10.14
C VAL A 249 2.92 6.64 11.46
N SER A 250 3.65 5.99 12.36
CA SER A 250 3.15 5.65 13.69
C SER A 250 2.84 6.91 14.49
N ALA A 251 1.75 6.91 15.26
CA ALA A 251 1.60 7.85 16.36
C ALA A 251 2.70 7.53 17.39
N GLY A 252 3.73 8.38 17.42
CA GLY A 252 4.81 8.34 18.40
C GLY A 252 4.52 9.27 19.56
#